data_AF-A0AAV8ZMA0-F1
#
_entry.id   AF-A0AAV8ZMA0-F1
#
_cell.length_a   1.000
_cell.length_b   1.000
_cell.length_c   1.000
_cell.angle_alpha   90.00
_cell.angle_beta   90.00
_cell.angle_gamma   90.00
#
_symmetry.space_group_name_H-M   'P 1'
#
loop_
_entity.id
_entity.type
_entity.pdbx_description
1 polymer ?
#
loop_
_entity_poly.entity_id
_entity_poly.type
_entity_poly.pdbx_seq_one_letter_code
_entity_poly.pdbx_strand_id
1 'polypeptide(L)'
;MSITTVLQAPKVIAETGAKTVAQCVSAERGALVTMCGIISASGSSIPPIYIFPRVRMKGHFLNGCVPGAVGYAEKSGWMTAVIFKKLLMHIKNHTNCTHIDNILLLMDNHETHISLEAITYARENGIILLSFPPHCTHMMQPLDRGIYAPFKTKCKISFNDFIASNPGKPISIADIAKLTAEPYLLTFNPKKYCQQF
;
A
#
# COMPACT_ATOMS: atom_id res chain seq x y z
N MET A 1 4.31 1.68 -1.50
CA MET A 1 4.11 2.88 -0.66
C MET A 1 4.29 2.54 0.82
N SER A 2 5.05 3.33 1.59
CA SER A 2 5.15 3.13 3.04
C SER A 2 4.04 3.87 3.79
N ILE A 3 3.45 3.21 4.80
CA ILE A 3 2.38 3.73 5.67
C ILE A 3 2.94 3.81 7.09
N THR A 4 2.97 5.02 7.63
CA THR A 4 3.54 5.31 8.94
C THR A 4 2.49 5.17 10.03
N THR A 5 2.86 4.61 11.19
CA THR A 5 2.04 4.64 12.41
C THR A 5 1.94 6.02 13.05
N VAL A 6 2.79 6.96 12.63
CA VAL A 6 2.82 8.37 13.08
C VAL A 6 2.27 9.25 11.96
N LEU A 7 1.20 9.98 12.25
CA LEU A 7 0.67 10.99 11.34
C LEU A 7 1.00 12.40 11.82
N GLN A 8 1.16 13.29 10.85
CA GLN A 8 1.18 14.71 11.10
C GLN A 8 -0.22 15.16 11.55
N ALA A 9 -0.29 15.85 12.68
CA ALA A 9 -1.54 16.38 13.22
C ALA A 9 -2.29 17.23 12.16
N PRO A 10 -3.61 17.02 11.94
CA PRO A 10 -4.40 17.93 11.12
C PRO A 10 -4.45 19.34 11.73
N LYS A 11 -4.85 20.33 10.92
CA LYS A 11 -5.03 21.69 11.44
C LYS A 11 -6.31 21.73 12.28
N VAL A 12 -6.21 22.29 13.50
CA VAL A 12 -7.35 22.45 14.42
C VAL A 12 -7.86 23.88 14.33
N ILE A 13 -9.18 24.05 14.29
CA ILE A 13 -9.85 25.35 14.45
C ILE A 13 -10.20 25.49 15.93
N ALA A 14 -9.79 26.60 16.55
CA ALA A 14 -10.10 26.93 17.94
C ALA A 14 -10.57 28.39 18.04
N GLU A 15 -11.33 28.70 19.09
CA GLU A 15 -11.75 30.08 19.36
C GLU A 15 -10.55 31.00 19.60
N THR A 16 -10.63 32.22 19.07
CA THR A 16 -9.61 33.26 19.27
C THR A 16 -9.46 33.54 20.77
N GLY A 17 -8.31 33.19 21.35
CA GLY A 17 -8.03 33.33 22.78
C GLY A 17 -7.89 32.00 23.55
N ALA A 18 -8.13 30.86 22.91
CA ALA A 18 -7.90 29.55 23.51
C ALA A 18 -6.41 29.34 23.83
N LYS A 19 -6.10 29.19 25.13
CA LYS A 19 -4.71 29.04 25.62
C LYS A 19 -4.11 27.65 25.41
N THR A 20 -4.96 26.64 25.23
CA THR A 20 -4.53 25.24 25.05
C THR A 20 -5.34 24.59 23.95
N VAL A 21 -4.68 24.33 22.81
CA VAL A 21 -5.25 23.56 21.69
C VAL A 21 -4.42 22.28 21.61
N ALA A 22 -4.95 21.19 22.15
CA ALA A 22 -4.24 19.91 22.20
C ALA A 22 -4.76 18.98 21.10
N GLN A 23 -3.84 18.39 20.35
CA GLN A 23 -4.14 17.28 19.46
C GLN A 23 -3.17 16.13 19.74
N CYS A 24 -3.75 14.95 19.98
CA CYS A 24 -2.97 13.74 20.18
C CYS A 24 -2.51 13.20 18.83
N VAL A 25 -1.20 12.95 18.70
CA VAL A 25 -0.61 12.14 17.63
C VAL A 25 -0.16 10.80 18.21
N SER A 26 -0.15 9.75 17.39
CA SER A 26 0.32 8.44 17.84
C SER A 26 1.78 8.52 18.33
N ALA A 27 2.02 8.04 19.55
CA ALA A 27 3.32 8.13 20.24
C ALA A 27 4.32 7.02 19.86
N GLU A 28 3.98 6.10 18.94
CA GLU A 28 4.90 5.04 18.54
C GLU A 28 6.12 5.58 17.76
N ARG A 29 7.31 5.00 18.01
CA ARG A 29 8.52 5.24 17.21
C ARG A 29 8.33 4.73 15.77
N GLY A 30 7.77 5.56 14.89
CA GLY A 30 8.03 5.60 13.43
C GLY A 30 8.02 4.29 12.64
N ALA A 31 7.37 3.22 13.09
CA ALA A 31 7.39 1.94 12.39
C ALA A 31 6.57 2.07 11.09
N LEU A 32 7.23 1.77 9.97
CA LEU A 32 6.63 1.83 8.63
C LEU A 32 6.17 0.45 8.20
N VAL A 33 4.91 0.31 7.83
CA VAL A 33 4.39 -0.86 7.12
C VAL A 33 4.31 -0.51 5.64
N THR A 34 4.96 -1.27 4.78
CA THR A 34 4.88 -1.05 3.34
C THR A 34 3.63 -1.72 2.78
N MET A 35 2.82 -0.95 2.06
CA MET A 35 1.69 -1.46 1.28
C MET A 35 2.02 -1.38 -0.21
N CYS A 36 1.85 -2.51 -0.91
CA CYS A 36 1.96 -2.62 -2.35
C CYS A 36 0.55 -2.70 -2.94
N GLY A 37 0.17 -1.67 -3.71
CA GLY A 37 -1.12 -1.60 -4.38
C GLY A 37 -0.96 -1.97 -5.84
N ILE A 38 -1.93 -2.71 -6.37
CA ILE A 38 -1.90 -3.23 -7.74
C ILE A 38 -3.20 -2.81 -8.43
N ILE A 39 -3.08 -2.19 -9.59
CA ILE A 39 -4.21 -1.72 -10.39
C ILE A 39 -4.11 -2.27 -11.81
N SER A 40 -5.27 -2.42 -12.44
CA SER A 40 -5.41 -2.76 -13.85
C SER A 40 -5.88 -1.55 -14.65
N ALA A 41 -5.53 -1.51 -15.94
CA ALA A 41 -6.07 -0.54 -16.88
C ALA A 41 -7.59 -0.65 -17.05
N SER A 42 -8.18 -1.82 -16.77
CA SER A 42 -9.65 -1.99 -16.70
C SER A 42 -10.29 -1.23 -15.54
N GLY A 43 -9.48 -0.61 -14.67
CA GLY A 43 -9.91 0.09 -13.47
C GLY A 43 -10.14 -0.84 -12.27
N SER A 44 -10.03 -2.16 -12.44
CA SER A 44 -10.04 -3.11 -11.33
C SER A 44 -8.75 -3.01 -10.50
N SER A 45 -8.80 -3.38 -9.23
CA SER A 45 -7.63 -3.48 -8.36
C SER A 45 -7.49 -4.89 -7.80
N ILE A 46 -6.25 -5.34 -7.63
CA ILE A 46 -5.94 -6.62 -6.96
C ILE A 46 -5.66 -6.29 -5.48
N PRO A 47 -6.19 -7.09 -4.53
CA PRO A 47 -5.98 -6.84 -3.11
C PRO A 47 -4.51 -6.59 -2.76
N PRO A 48 -4.22 -5.62 -1.88
CA PRO A 48 -2.86 -5.17 -1.63
C PRO A 48 -2.06 -6.21 -0.85
N ILE A 49 -0.73 -6.07 -0.92
CA ILE A 49 0.20 -6.80 -0.07
C ILE A 49 0.77 -5.85 0.99
N TYR A 50 0.79 -6.30 2.24
CA TYR A 50 1.40 -5.59 3.38
C TYR A 50 2.73 -6.24 3.76
N ILE A 51 3.75 -5.43 4.03
CA ILE A 51 5.06 -5.86 4.51
C ILE A 51 5.29 -5.20 5.86
N PHE A 52 5.27 -6.01 6.91
CA PHE A 52 5.44 -5.57 8.28
C PHE A 52 6.91 -5.63 8.68
N PRO A 53 7.47 -4.61 9.37
CA PRO A 53 8.87 -4.53 9.80
C PRO A 53 9.14 -5.48 10.98
N ARG A 54 9.03 -6.79 10.75
CA ARG A 54 9.07 -7.86 11.76
C ARG A 54 9.76 -9.10 11.17
N VAL A 55 10.27 -9.96 12.04
CA VAL A 55 10.85 -11.26 11.64
C VAL A 55 9.77 -12.31 11.38
N ARG A 56 8.64 -12.21 12.09
CA ARG A 56 7.55 -13.19 12.03
C ARG A 56 6.22 -12.48 11.81
N MET A 57 5.42 -13.03 10.91
CA MET A 57 4.06 -12.57 10.67
C MET A 57 3.14 -13.08 11.77
N LYS A 58 2.23 -12.23 12.26
CA LYS A 58 1.19 -12.61 13.21
C LYS A 58 -0.17 -12.43 12.53
N GLY A 59 -1.07 -13.40 12.69
CA GLY A 59 -2.37 -13.39 11.99
C GLY A 59 -3.20 -12.12 12.26
N HIS A 60 -3.14 -11.59 13.49
CA HIS A 60 -3.89 -10.39 13.85
C HIS A 60 -3.45 -9.11 13.14
N PHE A 61 -2.29 -9.09 12.47
CA PHE A 61 -1.87 -7.92 11.68
C PHE A 61 -2.73 -7.68 10.43
N LEU A 62 -3.51 -8.69 10.00
CA LEU A 62 -4.44 -8.58 8.88
C LEU A 62 -5.91 -8.53 9.34
N ASN A 63 -6.18 -8.40 10.64
CA ASN A 63 -7.55 -8.32 11.14
C ASN A 63 -8.24 -7.09 10.58
N GLY A 64 -9.38 -7.27 9.89
CA GLY A 64 -10.14 -6.18 9.29
C GLY A 64 -9.44 -5.51 8.09
N CYS A 65 -8.47 -6.17 7.47
CA CYS A 65 -7.84 -5.70 6.23
C CYS A 65 -8.77 -5.82 5.01
N VAL A 66 -8.33 -5.31 3.86
CA VAL A 66 -9.02 -5.48 2.59
C VAL A 66 -9.19 -6.98 2.30
N PRO A 67 -10.39 -7.45 1.91
CA PRO A 67 -10.60 -8.85 1.56
C PRO A 67 -9.60 -9.33 0.48
N GLY A 68 -8.95 -10.45 0.73
CA GLY A 68 -7.92 -11.02 -0.17
C GLY A 68 -6.53 -10.40 -0.01
N ALA A 69 -6.33 -9.42 0.87
CA ALA A 69 -5.00 -8.88 1.14
C ALA A 69 -4.09 -9.92 1.80
N VAL A 70 -2.81 -9.86 1.48
CA VAL A 70 -1.79 -10.78 2.01
C VAL A 70 -0.74 -9.99 2.78
N GLY A 71 -0.23 -10.56 3.87
CA GLY A 71 0.78 -9.94 4.72
C GLY A 71 2.05 -10.77 4.82
N TYR A 72 3.19 -10.12 4.71
CA TYR A 72 4.52 -10.69 4.91
C TYR A 72 5.27 -9.94 6.00
N ALA A 73 6.21 -10.62 6.64
CA ALA A 73 7.08 -10.02 7.65
C ALA A 73 8.50 -9.97 7.09
N GLU A 74 9.09 -8.78 7.07
CA GLU A 74 10.49 -8.55 6.70
C GLU A 74 11.13 -7.63 7.74
N LYS A 75 12.37 -7.87 8.16
CA LYS A 75 13.02 -7.08 9.22
C LYS A 75 13.06 -5.59 8.90
N SER A 76 13.32 -5.28 7.63
CA SER A 76 13.46 -3.91 7.13
C SER A 76 12.09 -3.27 6.83
N GLY A 77 11.03 -4.08 6.69
CA GLY A 77 9.71 -3.63 6.23
C GLY A 77 9.63 -3.35 4.72
N TRP A 78 10.73 -3.50 3.98
CA TRP A 78 10.78 -3.21 2.55
C TRP A 78 10.51 -4.43 1.67
N MET A 79 10.22 -4.17 0.40
CA MET A 79 10.15 -5.22 -0.63
C MET A 79 11.51 -5.90 -0.76
N THR A 80 11.52 -7.22 -0.92
CA THR A 80 12.70 -8.02 -1.25
C THR A 80 12.41 -8.87 -2.48
N ALA A 81 13.44 -9.40 -3.14
CA ALA A 81 13.26 -10.30 -4.28
C ALA A 81 12.31 -11.48 -3.98
N VAL A 82 12.41 -12.05 -2.77
CA VAL A 82 11.56 -13.15 -2.32
C VAL A 82 10.09 -12.72 -2.20
N ILE A 83 9.83 -11.56 -1.57
CA ILE A 83 8.47 -11.03 -1.44
C ILE A 83 7.92 -10.61 -2.81
N PHE A 84 8.78 -10.08 -3.69
CA PHE A 84 8.40 -9.72 -5.05
C PHE A 84 7.97 -10.94 -5.88
N LYS A 85 8.65 -12.09 -5.77
CA LYS A 85 8.17 -13.35 -6.37
C LYS A 85 6.78 -13.73 -5.83
N LYS A 86 6.55 -13.58 -4.53
CA LYS A 86 5.23 -13.83 -3.93
C LYS A 86 4.16 -12.84 -4.41
N LEU A 87 4.53 -11.59 -4.70
CA LEU A 87 3.67 -10.61 -5.35
C LEU A 87 3.25 -11.09 -6.74
N LEU A 88 4.18 -11.63 -7.54
CA LEU A 88 3.85 -12.21 -8.85
C LEU A 88 2.92 -13.41 -8.75
N MET A 89 3.12 -14.29 -7.75
CA MET A 89 2.19 -15.40 -7.47
C MET A 89 0.80 -14.88 -7.10
N HIS A 90 0.73 -13.84 -6.28
CA HIS A 90 -0.53 -13.20 -5.88
C HIS A 90 -1.26 -12.60 -7.09
N ILE A 91 -0.54 -11.92 -7.98
CA ILE A 91 -1.09 -11.38 -9.24
C ILE A 91 -1.63 -12.52 -10.11
N LYS A 92 -0.82 -13.56 -10.36
CA LYS A 92 -1.21 -14.74 -11.13
C LYS A 92 -2.49 -15.39 -10.61
N ASN A 93 -2.62 -15.54 -9.29
CA ASN A 93 -3.80 -16.14 -8.67
C ASN A 93 -5.08 -15.29 -8.85
N HIS A 94 -4.95 -13.98 -9.01
CA HIS A 94 -6.09 -13.08 -9.18
C HIS A 94 -6.43 -12.83 -10.66
N THR A 95 -5.44 -12.85 -11.55
CA THR A 95 -5.66 -12.64 -12.99
C THR A 95 -5.89 -13.92 -13.76
N ASN A 96 -5.43 -15.07 -13.24
CA ASN A 96 -5.37 -16.34 -13.96
C ASN A 96 -4.68 -16.23 -15.34
N CYS A 97 -3.75 -15.27 -15.49
CA CYS A 97 -3.07 -15.02 -16.76
C CYS A 97 -2.40 -16.29 -17.30
N THR A 98 -2.19 -16.42 -18.60
CA THR A 98 -1.49 -17.57 -19.22
C THR A 98 -0.59 -17.08 -20.34
N HIS A 99 0.13 -17.99 -21.02
CA HIS A 99 0.90 -17.61 -22.21
C HIS A 99 0.01 -17.11 -23.37
N ILE A 100 -1.25 -17.55 -23.42
CA ILE A 100 -2.22 -17.14 -24.43
C ILE A 100 -2.89 -15.83 -24.01
N ASP A 101 -3.26 -15.72 -22.74
CA ASP A 101 -3.89 -14.54 -22.14
C ASP A 101 -2.91 -13.86 -21.16
N ASN A 102 -1.91 -13.19 -21.74
CA ASN A 102 -0.82 -12.60 -20.98
C ASN A 102 -1.22 -11.26 -20.35
N ILE A 103 -0.47 -10.86 -19.32
CA ILE A 103 -0.62 -9.53 -18.70
C ILE A 103 0.68 -8.75 -18.79
N LEU A 104 0.56 -7.44 -18.99
CA LEU A 104 1.68 -6.51 -18.91
C LEU A 104 1.71 -5.88 -17.52
N LEU A 105 2.76 -6.17 -16.75
CA LEU A 105 3.00 -5.59 -15.44
C LEU A 105 3.98 -4.42 -15.54
N LEU A 106 3.46 -3.21 -15.38
CA LEU A 106 4.25 -1.97 -15.31
C LEU A 106 4.78 -1.76 -13.89
N MET A 107 6.08 -1.52 -13.76
CA MET A 107 6.74 -1.32 -12.46
C MET A 107 7.86 -0.28 -12.50
N ASP A 108 8.25 0.23 -11.34
CA ASP A 108 9.44 1.05 -11.22
C ASP A 108 10.72 0.19 -11.33
N ASN A 109 11.81 0.84 -11.70
CA ASN A 109 13.12 0.20 -11.86
C ASN A 109 13.83 0.04 -10.51
N HIS A 110 13.21 -0.66 -9.57
CA HIS A 110 13.79 -0.97 -8.26
C HIS A 110 14.59 -2.28 -8.33
N GLU A 111 15.78 -2.32 -7.72
CA GLU A 111 16.74 -3.44 -7.81
C GLU A 111 16.13 -4.80 -7.41
N THR A 112 15.15 -4.82 -6.52
CA THR A 112 14.48 -6.05 -6.08
C THR A 112 13.70 -6.75 -7.18
N HIS A 113 13.40 -6.05 -8.29
CA HIS A 113 12.66 -6.60 -9.43
C HIS A 113 13.57 -7.42 -10.37
N ILE A 114 14.89 -7.32 -10.21
CA ILE A 114 15.89 -7.96 -11.08
C ILE A 114 16.41 -9.26 -10.45
N SER A 115 15.51 -10.07 -9.89
CA SER A 115 15.89 -11.43 -9.47
C SER A 115 15.57 -12.43 -10.56
N LEU A 116 16.52 -13.32 -10.87
CA LEU A 116 16.36 -14.34 -11.90
C LEU A 116 15.11 -15.19 -11.63
N GLU A 117 14.87 -15.58 -10.37
CA GLU A 117 13.69 -16.36 -10.01
C GLU A 117 12.37 -15.65 -10.29
N ALA A 118 12.26 -14.35 -10.01
CA ALA A 118 11.03 -13.60 -10.28
C ALA A 118 10.81 -13.41 -11.78
N ILE A 119 11.88 -13.13 -12.54
CA ILE A 119 11.81 -12.97 -13.99
C ILE A 119 11.41 -14.29 -14.67
N THR A 120 12.04 -15.40 -14.27
CA THR A 120 11.71 -16.73 -14.79
C THR A 120 10.27 -17.09 -14.46
N TYR A 121 9.83 -16.90 -13.21
CA TYR A 121 8.45 -17.15 -12.80
C TYR A 121 7.45 -16.31 -13.62
N ALA A 122 7.72 -15.03 -13.81
CA ALA A 122 6.87 -14.14 -14.60
C ALA A 122 6.73 -14.64 -16.03
N ARG A 123 7.85 -14.95 -16.69
CA ARG A 123 7.89 -15.46 -18.06
C ARG A 123 7.09 -16.75 -18.22
N GLU A 124 7.31 -17.72 -17.33
CA GLU A 124 6.62 -19.03 -17.35
C GLU A 124 5.10 -18.94 -17.06
N ASN A 125 4.63 -17.81 -16.50
CA ASN A 125 3.24 -17.65 -16.11
C ASN A 125 2.46 -16.66 -16.98
N GLY A 126 3.06 -16.15 -18.06
CA GLY A 126 2.43 -15.18 -18.96
C GLY A 126 2.38 -13.76 -18.40
N ILE A 127 3.33 -13.40 -17.52
CA ILE A 127 3.47 -12.05 -16.98
C ILE A 127 4.66 -11.38 -17.68
N ILE A 128 4.38 -10.36 -18.48
CA ILE A 128 5.39 -9.54 -19.14
C ILE A 128 5.76 -8.40 -18.20
N LEU A 129 7.02 -8.34 -17.77
CA LEU A 129 7.52 -7.29 -16.89
C LEU A 129 8.05 -6.13 -17.73
N LEU A 130 7.56 -4.91 -17.48
CA LEU A 130 8.07 -3.69 -18.10
C LEU A 130 8.39 -2.66 -17.03
N SER A 131 9.66 -2.32 -16.90
CA SER A 131 10.15 -1.29 -15.98
C SER A 131 10.16 0.08 -16.65
N PHE A 132 9.73 1.12 -15.93
CA PHE A 132 9.89 2.49 -16.41
C PHE A 132 11.36 2.91 -16.48
N PRO A 133 11.75 3.74 -17.47
CA PRO A 133 13.04 4.40 -17.49
C PRO A 133 13.37 5.10 -16.16
N PRO A 134 14.67 5.12 -15.76
CA PRO A 134 15.10 5.85 -14.57
C PRO A 134 14.60 7.29 -14.56
N HIS A 135 14.25 7.79 -13.38
CA HIS A 135 13.78 9.16 -13.15
C HIS A 135 12.45 9.56 -13.82
N CYS A 136 11.75 8.67 -14.52
CA CYS A 136 10.46 8.98 -15.13
C CYS A 136 9.24 8.59 -14.28
N THR A 137 9.44 8.06 -13.06
CA THR A 137 8.39 7.60 -12.14
C THR A 137 7.34 8.69 -11.87
N HIS A 138 7.80 9.90 -11.55
CA HIS A 138 6.95 11.06 -11.29
C HIS A 138 6.11 11.48 -12.51
N MET A 139 6.48 11.03 -13.72
CA MET A 139 5.76 11.32 -14.95
C MET A 139 4.80 10.21 -15.36
N MET A 140 5.18 8.95 -15.16
CA MET A 140 4.53 7.81 -15.79
C MET A 140 3.87 6.84 -14.81
N GLN A 141 4.16 6.90 -13.50
CA GLN A 141 3.58 5.96 -12.54
C GLN A 141 2.15 6.39 -12.16
N PRO A 142 1.11 5.66 -12.59
CA PRO A 142 -0.28 6.07 -12.38
C PRO A 142 -0.67 6.03 -10.90
N LEU A 143 -0.08 5.10 -10.16
CA LEU A 143 -0.22 4.97 -8.71
C LEU A 143 0.21 6.23 -7.97
N ASP A 144 1.36 6.81 -8.33
CA ASP A 144 1.88 8.01 -7.66
C ASP A 144 1.10 9.27 -8.05
N ARG A 145 0.72 9.40 -9.32
CA ARG A 145 -0.02 10.56 -9.87
C ARG A 145 -1.46 10.62 -9.39
N GLY A 146 -2.18 9.49 -9.44
CA GLY A 146 -3.63 9.47 -9.29
C GLY A 146 -4.13 8.85 -7.99
N ILE A 147 -3.39 7.92 -7.39
CA ILE A 147 -3.93 7.02 -6.34
C ILE A 147 -3.40 7.37 -4.96
N TYR A 148 -2.07 7.47 -4.83
CA TYR A 148 -1.46 7.54 -3.51
C TYR A 148 -1.70 8.88 -2.82
N ALA A 149 -1.83 9.99 -3.56
CA ALA A 149 -2.23 11.28 -2.98
C ALA A 149 -3.60 11.21 -2.28
N PRO A 150 -4.72 10.85 -2.97
CA PRO A 150 -6.03 10.75 -2.31
C PRO A 150 -6.08 9.64 -1.26
N PHE A 151 -5.37 8.52 -1.47
CA PHE A 151 -5.26 7.44 -0.48
C PHE A 151 -4.62 7.92 0.82
N LYS A 152 -3.51 8.66 0.76
CA LYS A 152 -2.87 9.27 1.94
C LYS A 152 -3.83 10.19 2.69
N THR A 153 -4.60 11.00 1.97
CA THR A 153 -5.61 11.89 2.59
C THR A 153 -6.69 11.11 3.32
N LYS A 154 -7.21 10.02 2.72
CA LYS A 154 -8.21 9.18 3.37
C LYS A 154 -7.65 8.38 4.56
N CYS A 155 -6.40 7.92 4.47
CA CYS A 155 -5.72 7.31 5.63
C CYS A 155 -5.59 8.29 6.79
N LYS A 156 -5.24 9.56 6.52
CA LYS A 156 -5.16 10.58 7.58
C LYS A 156 -6.47 10.74 8.33
N ILE A 157 -7.60 10.75 7.61
CA ILE A 157 -8.94 10.84 8.21
C ILE A 157 -9.20 9.60 9.09
N SER A 158 -9.08 8.40 8.52
CA SER A 158 -9.35 7.14 9.25
C SER A 158 -8.52 7.00 10.53
N PHE A 159 -7.25 7.40 10.49
CA PHE A 159 -6.36 7.31 11.64
C PHE A 159 -6.71 8.38 12.70
N ASN A 160 -7.11 9.58 12.29
CA ASN A 160 -7.59 10.60 13.23
C ASN A 160 -8.88 10.15 13.92
N ASP A 161 -9.81 9.54 13.18
CA ASP A 161 -11.07 9.02 13.72
C ASP A 161 -10.80 7.90 14.73
N PHE A 162 -9.80 7.04 14.46
CA PHE A 162 -9.36 6.01 15.41
C PHE A 162 -8.82 6.63 16.70
N ILE A 163 -7.95 7.64 16.61
CA ILE A 163 -7.37 8.32 17.78
C ILE A 163 -8.46 9.03 18.58
N ALA A 164 -9.40 9.70 17.91
CA ALA A 164 -10.52 10.39 18.55
C ALA A 164 -11.46 9.41 19.27
N SER A 165 -11.72 8.25 18.68
CA SER A 165 -12.59 7.22 19.25
C SER A 165 -11.90 6.36 20.33
N ASN A 166 -10.57 6.39 20.39
CA ASN A 166 -9.78 5.60 21.35
C ASN A 166 -8.74 6.48 22.07
N PRO A 167 -9.18 7.39 22.96
CA PRO A 167 -8.27 8.28 23.68
C PRO A 167 -7.20 7.50 24.46
N GLY A 168 -5.93 7.90 24.31
CA GLY A 168 -4.80 7.29 25.01
C GLY A 168 -4.27 5.99 24.39
N LYS A 169 -4.90 5.45 23.35
CA LYS A 169 -4.39 4.27 22.64
C LYS A 169 -3.59 4.69 21.39
N PRO A 170 -2.27 4.41 21.32
CA PRO A 170 -1.50 4.69 20.13
C PRO A 170 -1.89 3.73 18.99
N ILE A 171 -1.68 4.18 17.75
CA ILE A 171 -1.81 3.34 16.57
C ILE A 171 -0.59 2.43 16.51
N SER A 172 -0.83 1.12 16.51
CA SER A 172 0.21 0.11 16.35
C SER A 172 0.29 -0.38 14.92
N ILE A 173 1.39 -1.07 14.57
CA ILE A 173 1.52 -1.73 13.26
C ILE A 173 0.39 -2.74 12.98
N ALA A 174 -0.23 -3.32 14.01
CA ALA A 174 -1.32 -4.28 13.85
C ALA A 174 -2.62 -3.61 13.39
N ASP A 175 -2.78 -2.32 13.68
CA ASP A 175 -3.95 -1.55 13.29
C ASP A 175 -3.86 -1.06 11.84
N ILE A 176 -2.66 -1.03 11.24
CA ILE A 176 -2.43 -0.44 9.92
C ILE A 176 -3.27 -1.10 8.82
N ALA A 177 -3.32 -2.43 8.77
CA ALA A 177 -4.09 -3.11 7.72
C ALA A 177 -5.58 -2.80 7.82
N LYS A 178 -6.10 -2.70 9.06
CA LYS A 178 -7.49 -2.32 9.34
C LYS A 178 -7.79 -0.87 8.95
N LEU A 179 -6.97 0.06 9.43
CA LEU A 179 -7.16 1.50 9.22
C LEU A 179 -6.96 1.92 7.76
N THR A 180 -6.30 1.09 6.96
CA THR A 180 -6.09 1.35 5.53
C THR A 180 -7.10 0.65 4.63
N ALA A 181 -7.94 -0.24 5.17
CA ALA A 181 -8.88 -1.02 4.39
C ALA A 181 -9.95 -0.16 3.72
N GLU A 182 -10.66 0.68 4.49
CA GLU A 182 -11.66 1.59 3.94
C GLU A 182 -11.03 2.64 3.00
N PRO A 183 -9.93 3.34 3.37
CA PRO A 183 -9.23 4.22 2.45
C PRO A 183 -8.85 3.55 1.13
N TYR A 184 -8.42 2.29 1.16
CA TYR A 184 -8.06 1.53 -0.03
C TYR A 184 -9.28 1.33 -0.92
N LEU A 185 -10.38 0.79 -0.39
CA LEU A 185 -11.61 0.53 -1.14
C LEU A 185 -12.22 1.80 -1.77
N LEU A 186 -12.11 2.95 -1.09
CA LEU A 186 -12.61 4.23 -1.59
C LEU A 186 -11.73 4.87 -2.67
N THR A 187 -10.45 4.53 -2.69
CA THR A 187 -9.50 5.17 -3.60
C THR A 187 -9.19 4.30 -4.79
N PHE A 188 -8.79 3.03 -4.57
CA PHE A 188 -8.44 2.04 -5.60
C PHE A 188 -9.67 1.52 -6.38
N ASN A 189 -10.46 2.44 -6.92
CA ASN A 189 -11.70 2.21 -7.66
C ASN A 189 -11.60 2.81 -9.09
N PRO A 190 -12.15 2.11 -10.11
CA PRO A 190 -12.05 2.47 -11.52
C PRO A 190 -12.32 3.93 -11.88
N LYS A 191 -13.29 4.57 -11.23
CA LYS A 191 -13.84 5.87 -11.66
C LYS A 191 -12.85 7.04 -11.64
N LYS A 192 -11.69 6.90 -11.00
CA LYS A 192 -10.73 7.99 -10.80
C LYS A 192 -9.48 7.96 -11.70
N TYR A 193 -9.19 6.84 -12.38
CA TYR A 193 -7.90 6.67 -13.08
C TYR A 193 -8.01 6.68 -14.60
N CYS A 194 -9.13 6.20 -15.16
CA CYS A 194 -9.35 6.22 -16.61
C CYS A 194 -9.50 7.63 -17.21
N GLN A 195 -9.55 8.68 -16.40
CA GLN A 195 -9.60 10.09 -16.85
C GLN A 195 -8.22 10.76 -16.88
N GLN A 196 -7.16 10.08 -16.42
CA GLN A 196 -5.80 10.64 -16.32
C GLN A 196 -4.81 10.04 -17.33
N PHE A 197 -5.28 9.14 -18.20
CA PHE A 197 -4.55 8.62 -19.36
C PHE A 197 -5.10 9.23 -20.64
#